data_AF-A0A318IQZ0-F1
#
_entry.id   AF-A0A318IQZ0-F1
#
_cell.length_a   1.000
_cell.length_b   1.000
_cell.length_c   1.000
_cell.angle_alpha   90.00
_cell.angle_beta   90.00
_cell.angle_gamma   90.00
#
_symmetry.space_group_name_H-M   'P 1'
#
loop_
_entity.id
_entity.type
_entity.pdbx_description
1 polymer ?
#
loop_
_entity_poly.entity_id
_entity_poly.type
_entity_poly.pdbx_seq_one_letter_code
_entity_poly.pdbx_strand_id
1 'polypeptide(L)'
;MSTDREIAERVKHLQKSARDFGLIEIPGYTDWSNRKLAEGESEALIANLDARSMWLTPEEVENIGEADFDELLDDLKCQFGE
;
A
#
# COMPACT_ATOMS: atom_id res chain seq x y z
N MET A 1 12.39 21.44 18.99
CA MET A 1 11.73 20.21 19.44
C MET A 1 10.27 20.54 19.58
N SER A 2 9.41 19.95 18.75
CA SER A 2 7.96 20.20 18.83
C SER A 2 7.41 19.65 20.14
N THR A 3 6.47 20.37 20.75
CA THR A 3 5.83 19.97 22.01
C THR A 3 4.91 18.77 21.74
N ASP A 4 4.73 17.85 22.70
CA ASP A 4 3.86 16.66 22.54
C ASP A 4 2.44 17.00 22.07
N ARG A 5 1.95 18.19 22.43
CA ARG A 5 0.67 18.74 21.95
C ARG A 5 0.67 18.99 20.44
N GLU A 6 1.73 19.56 19.88
CA GLU A 6 1.83 19.86 18.45
C GLU A 6 1.89 18.57 17.61
N ILE A 7 2.56 17.54 18.15
CA ILE A 7 2.59 16.20 17.54
C ILE A 7 1.19 15.58 17.56
N ALA A 8 0.50 15.63 18.71
CA ALA A 8 -0.86 15.08 18.84
C ALA A 8 -1.87 15.77 17.92
N GLU A 9 -1.80 17.10 17.77
CA GLU A 9 -2.67 17.86 16.87
C GLU A 9 -2.39 17.50 15.40
N ARG A 10 -1.13 17.31 15.02
CA ARG A 10 -0.74 16.87 13.66
C ARG A 10 -1.21 15.45 13.36
N VAL A 11 -0.99 14.49 14.26
CA VAL A 11 -1.47 13.10 14.10
C VAL A 11 -2.99 13.06 13.96
N LYS A 12 -3.72 13.81 14.78
CA LYS A 12 -5.18 13.90 14.70
C LYS A 12 -5.67 14.50 13.37
N HIS A 13 -4.93 15.46 12.81
CA HIS A 13 -5.25 16.03 11.52
C HIS A 13 -5.00 15.04 10.38
N LEU A 14 -3.85 14.34 10.42
CA LEU A 14 -3.49 13.30 9.46
C LEU A 14 -4.53 12.17 9.44
N GLN A 15 -4.90 11.64 10.60
CA GLN A 15 -5.93 10.59 10.70
C GLN A 15 -7.30 11.02 10.15
N LYS A 16 -7.66 12.30 10.21
CA LYS A 16 -8.90 12.80 9.60
C LYS A 16 -8.86 12.85 8.07
N SER A 17 -7.65 12.89 7.50
CA SER A 17 -7.44 12.89 6.05
C SER A 17 -7.23 11.48 5.49
N ALA A 18 -7.09 10.47 6.35
CA ALA A 18 -6.95 9.09 5.95
C ALA A 18 -8.23 8.59 5.25
N ARG A 19 -8.05 7.75 4.23
CA ARG A 19 -9.12 7.12 3.48
C ARG A 19 -8.62 5.81 2.86
N ASP A 20 -9.54 5.02 2.34
CA ASP A 20 -9.18 3.89 1.49
C ASP A 20 -8.54 4.38 0.18
N PHE A 21 -7.31 3.94 -0.07
CA PHE A 21 -6.63 4.06 -1.35
C PHE A 21 -6.53 2.66 -1.96
N GLY A 22 -7.07 2.48 -3.17
CA GLY A 22 -6.84 1.26 -3.93
C GLY A 22 -5.34 1.11 -4.21
N LEU A 23 -4.80 -0.11 -4.19
CA LEU A 23 -3.38 -0.31 -4.51
C LEU A 23 -3.04 0.24 -5.90
N ILE A 24 -3.97 0.13 -6.85
CA ILE A 24 -3.85 0.70 -8.20
C ILE A 24 -3.70 2.23 -8.23
N GLU A 25 -4.15 2.94 -7.19
CA GLU A 25 -4.03 4.38 -7.06
C GLU A 25 -2.69 4.80 -6.43
N ILE A 26 -1.94 3.87 -5.84
CA ILE A 26 -0.65 4.15 -5.20
C ILE A 26 0.43 4.30 -6.28
N PRO A 27 1.23 5.38 -6.23
CA PRO A 27 2.32 5.58 -7.17
C PRO A 27 3.26 4.36 -7.23
N GLY A 28 3.63 3.96 -8.45
CA GLY A 28 4.55 2.85 -8.68
C GLY A 28 3.93 1.45 -8.62
N TYR A 29 2.72 1.28 -8.08
CA TYR A 29 2.08 -0.04 -7.99
C TYR A 29 1.84 -0.66 -9.36
N THR A 30 1.32 0.10 -10.34
CA THR A 30 1.02 -0.42 -11.68
C THR A 30 2.30 -0.87 -12.41
N ASP A 31 3.40 -0.13 -12.26
CA ASP A 31 4.67 -0.52 -12.89
C ASP A 31 5.26 -1.76 -12.20
N TRP A 32 5.17 -1.82 -10.87
CA TRP A 32 5.57 -2.99 -10.07
C TRP A 32 4.75 -4.23 -10.44
N SER A 33 3.42 -4.15 -10.50
CA SER A 33 2.55 -5.31 -10.74
C SER A 33 2.75 -5.88 -12.15
N ASN A 34 2.88 -5.01 -13.15
CA ASN A 34 3.24 -5.40 -14.51
C ASN A 34 4.61 -6.11 -14.57
N ARG A 35 5.59 -5.65 -13.79
CA ARG A 35 6.90 -6.29 -13.69
C ARG A 35 6.80 -7.68 -13.05
N LYS A 36 6.01 -7.85 -11.98
CA LYS A 36 5.77 -9.15 -11.35
C LYS A 36 5.10 -10.14 -12.31
N LEU A 37 4.11 -9.69 -13.07
CA LEU A 37 3.50 -10.52 -14.12
C LEU A 37 4.54 -10.97 -15.16
N ALA A 38 5.44 -10.07 -15.58
CA ALA A 38 6.52 -10.41 -16.50
C ALA A 38 7.57 -11.37 -15.88
N GLU A 39 7.76 -11.34 -14.57
CA GLU A 39 8.60 -12.26 -13.80
C GLU A 39 7.95 -13.65 -13.62
N GLY A 40 6.69 -13.81 -13.99
CA GLY A 40 5.94 -15.07 -13.92
C GLY A 40 5.01 -15.18 -12.71
N GLU A 41 4.72 -14.07 -12.04
CA GLU A 41 3.74 -14.03 -10.96
C GLU A 41 2.33 -14.36 -11.45
N SER A 42 1.51 -14.96 -10.60
CA SER A 42 0.14 -15.36 -10.94
C SER A 42 -0.74 -14.14 -11.21
N GLU A 43 -1.37 -14.11 -12.40
CA GLU A 43 -2.38 -13.09 -12.75
C GLU A 43 -3.52 -13.04 -11.72
N ALA A 44 -3.87 -14.18 -11.12
CA ALA A 44 -4.92 -14.23 -10.09
C ALA A 44 -4.49 -13.57 -8.77
N LEU A 45 -3.21 -13.67 -8.40
CA LEU A 45 -2.66 -13.01 -7.22
C LEU A 45 -2.60 -11.49 -7.43
N ILE A 46 -2.11 -11.06 -8.59
CA ILE A 46 -2.07 -9.63 -8.93
C ILE A 46 -3.49 -9.05 -9.01
N ALA A 47 -4.45 -9.73 -9.66
CA ALA A 47 -5.84 -9.28 -9.69
C ALA A 47 -6.49 -9.20 -8.30
N ASN A 48 -6.07 -10.05 -7.35
CA ASN A 48 -6.51 -9.93 -5.96
C ASN A 48 -5.94 -8.68 -5.29
N LEU A 49 -4.65 -8.41 -5.48
CA LEU A 49 -4.01 -7.18 -5.00
C LEU A 49 -4.64 -5.93 -5.63
N ASP A 50 -4.97 -5.95 -6.92
CA ASP A 50 -5.62 -4.84 -7.62
C ASP A 50 -6.98 -4.47 -7.00
N ALA A 51 -7.68 -5.47 -6.44
CA ALA A 51 -8.95 -5.30 -5.75
C ALA A 51 -8.80 -4.88 -4.27
N ARG A 52 -7.58 -4.85 -3.72
CA ARG A 52 -7.31 -4.44 -2.35
C ARG A 52 -7.17 -2.93 -2.22
N SER A 53 -7.46 -2.45 -1.02
CA SER A 53 -7.27 -1.06 -0.63
C SER A 53 -6.59 -1.00 0.72
N MET A 54 -5.84 0.07 0.94
CA MET A 54 -5.18 0.36 2.21
C MET A 54 -5.72 1.66 2.79
N TRP A 55 -5.97 1.65 4.10
CA TRP A 55 -6.35 2.86 4.82
C TRP A 55 -5.11 3.71 5.10
N LEU A 56 -4.89 4.73 4.27
CA LEU A 56 -3.68 5.55 4.29
C LEU A 56 -4.03 7.03 4.28
N THR A 57 -3.13 7.84 4.81
CA THR A 57 -3.12 9.29 4.57
C THR A 57 -2.44 9.62 3.25
N PRO A 58 -2.70 10.80 2.65
CA PRO A 58 -2.00 11.22 1.44
C PRO A 58 -0.46 11.26 1.60
N GLU A 59 0.04 11.62 2.80
CA GLU A 59 1.48 11.61 3.09
C GLU A 59 2.04 10.18 3.10
N GLU A 60 1.31 9.22 3.68
CA GLU A 60 1.72 7.80 3.69
C GLU A 60 1.73 7.20 2.29
N VAL A 61 0.76 7.53 1.44
CA VAL A 61 0.71 7.05 0.04
C VAL A 61 1.98 7.41 -0.75
N GLU A 62 2.56 8.58 -0.50
CA GLU A 62 3.82 8.99 -1.16
C GLU A 62 5.06 8.26 -0.61
N ASN A 63 4.95 7.60 0.54
CA ASN A 63 6.04 6.85 1.16
C ASN A 63 5.93 5.34 0.93
N ILE A 64 4.81 4.84 0.40
CA ILE A 64 4.68 3.45 -0.02
C ILE A 64 5.60 3.19 -1.22
N GLY A 65 6.39 2.13 -1.14
CA GLY A 65 7.32 1.71 -2.17
C GLY A 65 7.14 0.25 -2.60
N GLU A 66 8.00 -0.18 -3.51
CA GLU A 66 7.95 -1.54 -4.05
C GLU A 66 8.12 -2.63 -2.98
N ALA A 67 8.89 -2.36 -1.92
CA ALA A 67 9.08 -3.30 -0.81
C ALA A 67 7.78 -3.57 -0.05
N ASP A 68 6.91 -2.56 0.11
CA ASP A 68 5.60 -2.72 0.74
C ASP A 68 4.67 -3.57 -0.14
N PHE A 69 4.75 -3.40 -1.46
CA PHE A 69 3.98 -4.23 -2.40
C PHE A 69 4.45 -5.69 -2.40
N ASP A 70 5.77 -5.92 -2.32
CA ASP A 70 6.34 -7.26 -2.19
C ASP A 70 5.86 -7.94 -0.90
N GLU A 71 5.87 -7.23 0.24
CA GLU A 71 5.33 -7.76 1.51
C GLU A 71 3.85 -8.15 1.39
N LEU A 72 3.02 -7.30 0.76
CA LEU A 72 1.61 -7.60 0.54
C LEU A 72 1.38 -8.81 -0.36
N LEU A 73 2.24 -9.01 -1.37
CA LEU A 73 2.21 -10.18 -2.24
C LEU A 73 2.62 -11.45 -1.50
N ASP A 74 3.68 -11.40 -0.70
CA ASP A 74 4.12 -12.53 0.13
C ASP A 74 3.06 -12.93 1.17
N ASP A 75 2.43 -11.95 1.82
CA ASP A 75 1.31 -12.18 2.73
C ASP A 75 0.12 -12.84 2.02
N LEU A 76 -0.17 -12.42 0.79
CA LEU A 76 -1.23 -13.00 -0.03
C LEU A 76 -0.92 -14.45 -0.40
N LYS A 77 0.31 -14.75 -0.81
CA LYS A 77 0.78 -16.10 -1.10
C LYS A 77 0.69 -17.01 0.12
N CYS A 78 1.13 -16.50 1.28
CA CYS A 78 1.00 -17.22 2.55
C CYS A 78 -0.45 -17.55 2.90
N GLN A 79 -1.41 -16.65 2.59
CA GLN A 79 -2.84 -16.91 2.81
C GLN A 79 -3.39 -18.02 1.91
N PHE A 80 -2.91 -18.13 0.67
CA PHE A 80 -3.33 -19.16 -0.29
C PHE A 80 -2.49 -20.45 -0.25
N GLY A 81 -1.39 -20.45 0.52
CA GLY A 81 -0.49 -21.61 0.65
C GLY A 81 0.41 -21.82 -0.56
N GLU A 82 0.71 -20.77 -1.31
CA GLU A 82 1.65 -20.74 -2.44
C GLU A 82 3.08 -20.42 -2.01
#